data_AF-A0A1Q9GX43-F1
#
_entry.id   AF-A0A1Q9GX43-F1
#
_cell.length_a   1.000
_cell.length_b   1.000
_cell.length_c   1.000
_cell.angle_alpha   90.00
_cell.angle_beta   90.00
_cell.angle_gamma   90.00
#
_symmetry.space_group_name_H-M   'P 1'
#
loop_
_entity.id
_entity.type
_entity.pdbx_description
1 polymer ?
#
loop_
_entity_poly.entity_id
_entity_poly.type
_entity_poly.pdbx_seq_one_letter_code
_entity_poly.pdbx_strand_id
1 'polypeptide(L)'
;MSNYEHYQATVARVNAAILRRLTRPWQVQYQGVNDSDEQQLLLVAPSGSICQRLSLPKAMAESFWSDNEPVSNQVTEYVVRGAARLAPLRQTSYRNNFPHWLEHCLQQLHYLMLSKEHLMQVMADTHYPYPSKVKIQGSYLPCWVWYADDGQRAVSVIDKRTGLFSKPRMVEGYQLVDSEKWFGAQVIDSAEESIETVTYYVAEQLKGQKVPDDSEPTLTDALHNPCSSTLSPVLSVALVTGILVGFFIILKMHLGF
;
A
#
# COMPACT_ATOMS: atom_id res chain seq x y z
N MET A 1 -3.50 -20.29 23.30
CA MET A 1 -3.08 -19.13 22.51
C MET A 1 -4.34 -18.48 21.96
N SER A 2 -4.59 -17.22 22.28
CA SER A 2 -5.73 -16.47 21.72
C SER A 2 -5.46 -16.09 20.25
N ASN A 3 -6.51 -15.77 19.49
CA ASN A 3 -6.36 -15.27 18.11
C ASN A 3 -5.50 -14.00 18.05
N TYR A 4 -5.53 -13.19 19.11
CA TYR A 4 -4.70 -11.99 19.20
C TYR A 4 -3.22 -12.31 19.41
N GLU A 5 -2.89 -13.23 20.33
CA GLU A 5 -1.51 -13.67 20.55
C GLU A 5 -0.92 -14.28 19.27
N HIS A 6 -1.72 -15.09 18.56
CA HIS A 6 -1.33 -15.64 17.27
C HIS A 6 -1.04 -14.53 16.26
N TYR A 7 -1.93 -13.55 16.14
CA TYR A 7 -1.71 -12.40 15.26
C TYR A 7 -0.43 -11.64 15.62
N GLN A 8 -0.21 -11.30 16.89
CA GLN A 8 0.98 -10.59 17.31
C GLN A 8 2.26 -11.36 16.98
N ALA A 9 2.28 -12.67 17.20
CA ALA A 9 3.40 -13.53 16.84
C ALA A 9 3.64 -13.53 15.32
N THR A 10 2.57 -13.63 14.52
CA THR A 10 2.64 -13.56 13.06
C THR A 10 3.17 -12.20 12.58
N VAL A 11 2.64 -11.10 13.09
CA VAL A 11 3.11 -9.73 12.80
C VAL A 11 4.59 -9.58 13.12
N ALA A 12 5.05 -10.06 14.28
CA ALA A 12 6.45 -9.96 14.68
C ALA A 12 7.38 -10.71 13.70
N ARG A 13 6.99 -11.93 13.28
CA ARG A 13 7.74 -12.72 12.29
C ARG A 13 7.78 -12.04 10.92
N VAL A 14 6.64 -11.53 10.45
CA VAL A 14 6.53 -10.80 9.17
C VAL A 14 7.37 -9.53 9.19
N ASN A 15 7.27 -8.72 10.25
CA ASN A 15 8.04 -7.50 10.43
C ASN A 15 9.55 -7.79 10.36
N ALA A 16 10.03 -8.77 11.12
CA ALA A 16 11.44 -9.15 11.10
C ALA A 16 11.90 -9.64 9.71
N ALA A 17 11.06 -10.40 8.99
CA ALA A 17 11.38 -10.89 7.65
C ALA A 17 11.50 -9.75 6.62
N ILE A 18 10.59 -8.78 6.65
CA ILE A 18 10.61 -7.63 5.74
C ILE A 18 11.82 -6.72 6.05
N LEU A 19 12.06 -6.41 7.32
CA LEU A 19 13.16 -5.52 7.73
C LEU A 19 14.52 -6.07 7.29
N ARG A 20 14.72 -7.39 7.28
CA ARG A 20 15.96 -8.05 6.82
C ARG A 20 16.20 -7.94 5.32
N ARG A 21 15.14 -7.80 4.53
CA ARG A 21 15.22 -7.70 3.05
C ARG A 21 15.25 -6.25 2.57
N LEU A 22 14.94 -5.29 3.44
CA LEU A 22 14.81 -3.90 3.06
C LEU A 22 16.18 -3.23 2.88
N THR A 23 16.41 -2.63 1.71
CA THR A 23 17.59 -1.81 1.43
C THR A 23 17.44 -0.42 2.03
N ARG A 24 18.47 0.07 2.72
CA ARG A 24 18.48 1.33 3.47
C ARG A 24 19.85 2.03 3.35
N PRO A 25 19.93 3.35 3.62
CA PRO A 25 18.83 4.28 3.88
C PRO A 25 18.04 4.59 2.60
N TRP A 26 16.75 4.90 2.72
CA TRP A 26 16.03 5.55 1.61
C TRP A 26 16.50 7.00 1.49
N GLN A 27 16.28 7.63 0.34
CA GLN A 27 16.63 9.01 0.06
C GLN A 27 15.38 9.81 -0.31
N VAL A 28 15.30 11.04 0.17
CA VAL A 28 14.30 12.02 -0.29
C VAL A 28 14.68 12.49 -1.69
N GLN A 29 13.72 12.51 -2.61
CA GLN A 29 13.88 13.09 -3.93
C GLN A 29 12.68 13.97 -4.26
N TYR A 30 12.93 15.25 -4.51
CA TYR A 30 11.89 16.14 -5.03
C TYR A 30 11.62 15.87 -6.51
N GLN A 31 10.34 15.81 -6.88
CA GLN A 31 9.95 15.85 -8.28
C GLN A 31 9.89 17.30 -8.76
N GLY A 32 10.16 17.54 -10.04
CA GLY A 32 10.39 18.86 -10.62
C GLY A 32 9.43 19.95 -10.15
N VAL A 33 9.94 21.18 -10.05
CA VAL A 33 9.19 22.35 -9.57
C VAL A 33 8.13 22.71 -10.59
N ASN A 34 6.90 22.24 -10.37
CA ASN A 34 5.74 22.89 -10.98
C ASN A 34 5.50 24.21 -10.23
N ASP A 35 5.03 25.25 -10.92
CA ASP A 35 4.63 26.55 -10.35
C ASP A 35 3.42 26.46 -9.38
N SER A 36 3.16 25.28 -8.83
CA SER A 36 2.11 24.99 -7.85
C SER A 36 2.61 25.17 -6.42
N ASP A 37 1.71 25.59 -5.53
CA ASP A 37 1.95 25.62 -4.08
C ASP A 37 2.16 24.22 -3.47
N GLU A 38 1.92 23.15 -4.25
CA GLU A 38 2.22 21.77 -3.88
C GLU A 38 3.58 21.32 -4.42
N GLN A 39 4.32 20.63 -3.56
CA GLN A 39 5.59 20.00 -3.85
C GLN A 39 5.44 18.48 -3.72
N GLN A 40 5.73 17.78 -4.82
CA GLN A 40 5.78 16.33 -4.84
C GLN A 40 7.17 15.86 -4.44
N LEU A 41 7.22 14.87 -3.54
CA LEU A 41 8.47 14.26 -3.08
C LEU A 41 8.31 12.74 -2.97
N LEU A 42 9.41 12.04 -3.22
CA LEU A 42 9.51 10.61 -3.20
C LEU A 42 10.50 10.18 -2.12
N LEU A 43 10.19 9.08 -1.43
CA LEU A 43 11.19 8.36 -0.65
C LEU A 43 11.63 7.15 -1.48
N VAL A 44 12.90 7.13 -1.89
CA VAL A 44 13.43 6.18 -2.87
C VAL A 44 14.48 5.28 -2.22
N ALA A 45 14.35 3.97 -2.39
CA ALA A 45 15.36 3.02 -1.93
C ALA A 45 16.67 3.16 -2.73
N PRO A 46 17.82 2.70 -2.19
CA PRO A 46 19.09 2.68 -2.94
C PRO A 46 19.03 1.94 -4.28
N SER A 47 18.06 1.04 -4.46
CA SER A 47 17.80 0.35 -5.72
C SER A 47 17.11 1.21 -6.79
N GLY A 48 16.76 2.46 -6.48
CA GLY A 48 15.97 3.36 -7.34
C GLY A 48 14.47 3.13 -7.26
N SER A 49 14.00 2.23 -6.40
CA SER A 49 12.58 1.91 -6.23
C SER A 49 11.87 2.95 -5.37
N ILE A 50 10.69 3.39 -5.78
CA ILE A 50 9.89 4.35 -5.02
C ILE A 50 9.22 3.62 -3.86
N CYS A 51 9.53 4.01 -2.63
CA CYS A 51 8.99 3.41 -1.42
C CYS A 51 7.81 4.17 -0.84
N GLN A 52 7.78 5.51 -0.97
CA GLN A 52 6.63 6.32 -0.59
C GLN A 52 6.52 7.54 -1.52
N ARG A 53 5.30 8.00 -1.75
CA ARG A 53 4.95 9.21 -2.49
C ARG A 53 4.20 10.18 -1.59
N LEU A 54 4.64 11.42 -1.60
CA LEU A 54 4.07 12.50 -0.82
C LEU A 54 3.79 13.70 -1.72
N SER A 55 2.64 14.33 -1.53
CA SER A 55 2.30 15.65 -2.10
C SER A 55 1.97 16.57 -0.93
N LEU A 56 2.85 17.54 -0.66
CA LEU A 56 2.74 18.42 0.49
C LEU A 56 2.79 19.87 0.02
N PRO A 57 2.17 20.82 0.75
CA PRO A 57 2.43 22.23 0.53
C PRO A 57 3.94 22.51 0.59
N LYS A 58 4.48 23.30 -0.34
CA LYS A 58 5.93 23.50 -0.50
C LYS A 58 6.64 23.86 0.80
N ALA A 59 6.08 24.81 1.56
CA ALA A 59 6.63 25.23 2.85
C ALA A 59 6.72 24.08 3.88
N MET A 60 5.72 23.18 3.89
CA MET A 60 5.73 22.00 4.75
C MET A 60 6.72 20.95 4.23
N ALA A 61 6.79 20.74 2.92
CA ALA A 61 7.74 19.81 2.33
C ALA A 61 9.17 20.18 2.72
N GLU A 62 9.57 21.43 2.48
CA GLU A 62 10.91 21.95 2.78
C GLU A 62 11.22 21.98 4.28
N SER A 63 10.21 22.18 5.15
CA SER A 63 10.42 22.16 6.60
C SER A 63 10.56 20.73 7.16
N PHE A 64 9.95 19.74 6.52
CA PHE A 64 10.00 18.34 6.97
C PHE A 64 11.14 17.57 6.30
N TRP A 65 11.41 17.83 5.04
CA TRP A 65 12.30 17.02 4.22
C TRP A 65 13.29 17.87 3.44
N SER A 66 14.58 17.62 3.65
CA SER A 66 15.65 18.22 2.85
C SER A 66 15.89 17.38 1.60
N ASP A 67 16.18 18.03 0.47
CA ASP A 67 16.45 17.30 -0.78
C ASP A 67 17.68 16.38 -0.63
N ASN A 68 17.59 15.16 -1.17
CA ASN A 68 18.61 14.11 -1.08
C ASN A 68 19.00 13.70 0.36
N GLU A 69 18.23 14.08 1.38
CA GLU A 69 18.56 13.66 2.74
C GLU A 69 18.31 12.14 2.92
N PRO A 70 19.16 11.45 3.71
CA PRO A 70 18.91 10.08 4.10
C PRO A 70 17.70 10.01 5.04
N VAL A 71 16.69 9.22 4.65
CA VAL A 71 15.50 8.96 5.46
C VAL A 71 15.90 8.16 6.71
N SER A 72 15.46 8.64 7.87
CA SER A 72 15.69 7.96 9.15
C SER A 72 15.09 6.55 9.18
N ASN A 73 15.80 5.63 9.85
CA ASN A 73 15.34 4.26 10.06
C ASN A 73 13.96 4.20 10.72
N GLN A 74 13.62 5.15 11.59
CA GLN A 74 12.32 5.22 12.26
C GLN A 74 11.17 5.31 11.25
N VAL A 75 11.35 6.06 10.16
CA VAL A 75 10.36 6.19 9.08
C VAL A 75 10.18 4.85 8.39
N THR A 76 11.28 4.20 8.00
CA THR A 76 11.24 2.90 7.32
C THR A 76 10.61 1.81 8.20
N GLU A 77 10.92 1.81 9.49
CA GLU A 77 10.40 0.84 10.45
C GLU A 77 8.91 1.05 10.71
N TYR A 78 8.44 2.30 10.73
CA TYR A 78 7.03 2.60 10.84
C TYR A 78 6.22 2.09 9.65
N VAL A 79 6.70 2.32 8.41
CA VAL A 79 6.06 1.82 7.19
C VAL A 79 5.99 0.29 7.19
N VAL A 80 7.11 -0.38 7.51
CA VAL A 80 7.18 -1.85 7.55
C VAL A 80 6.29 -2.41 8.67
N ARG A 81 6.28 -1.77 9.84
CA ARG A 81 5.44 -2.20 10.98
C ARG A 81 3.96 -2.19 10.60
N GLY A 82 3.49 -1.17 9.91
CA GLY A 82 2.11 -1.16 9.45
C GLY A 82 1.82 -2.20 8.36
N ALA A 83 2.74 -2.41 7.41
CA ALA A 83 2.59 -3.45 6.40
C ALA A 83 2.53 -4.86 7.03
N ALA A 84 3.37 -5.11 8.03
CA ALA A 84 3.38 -6.35 8.79
C ALA A 84 2.10 -6.56 9.60
N ARG A 85 1.46 -5.48 10.07
CA ARG A 85 0.16 -5.51 10.76
C ARG A 85 -1.03 -5.70 9.83
N LEU A 86 -0.88 -5.26 8.58
CA LEU A 86 -1.89 -5.36 7.54
C LEU A 86 -1.90 -6.74 6.88
N ALA A 87 -0.72 -7.34 6.66
CA ALA A 87 -0.56 -8.59 5.92
C ALA A 87 -1.44 -9.75 6.41
N PRO A 88 -1.58 -9.98 7.74
CA PRO A 88 -2.38 -11.10 8.23
C PRO A 88 -3.91 -10.87 8.15
N LEU A 89 -4.37 -9.67 7.76
CA LEU A 89 -5.79 -9.31 7.79
C LEU A 89 -6.50 -9.70 6.48
N ARG A 90 -7.45 -10.63 6.52
CA ARG A 90 -8.18 -11.09 5.30
C ARG A 90 -9.36 -10.23 4.88
N GLN A 91 -9.77 -9.28 5.71
CA GLN A 91 -10.95 -8.49 5.40
C GLN A 91 -10.68 -7.59 4.19
N THR A 92 -11.65 -7.57 3.27
CA THR A 92 -11.53 -6.88 1.98
C THR A 92 -11.11 -5.42 2.12
N SER A 93 -11.62 -4.69 3.13
CA SER A 93 -11.24 -3.30 3.37
C SER A 93 -9.73 -3.12 3.60
N TYR A 94 -9.12 -3.97 4.42
CA TYR A 94 -7.68 -3.91 4.72
C TYR A 94 -6.84 -4.46 3.56
N ARG A 95 -7.28 -5.55 2.94
CA ARG A 95 -6.57 -6.16 1.81
C ARG A 95 -6.49 -5.21 0.61
N ASN A 96 -7.58 -4.52 0.30
CA ASN A 96 -7.62 -3.54 -0.78
C ASN A 96 -6.79 -2.28 -0.46
N ASN A 97 -6.53 -2.01 0.82
CA ASN A 97 -5.70 -0.90 1.25
C ASN A 97 -4.19 -1.19 1.11
N PHE A 98 -3.77 -2.45 0.98
CA PHE A 98 -2.36 -2.83 0.99
C PHE A 98 -1.47 -2.07 -0.02
N PRO A 99 -1.87 -1.93 -1.30
CA PRO A 99 -1.09 -1.13 -2.26
C PRO A 99 -0.98 0.34 -1.85
N HIS A 100 -2.08 0.92 -1.37
CA HIS A 100 -2.11 2.31 -0.91
C HIS A 100 -1.26 2.51 0.35
N TRP A 101 -1.21 1.53 1.27
CA TRP A 101 -0.30 1.54 2.41
C TRP A 101 1.17 1.64 1.96
N LEU A 102 1.57 0.75 1.04
CA LEU A 102 2.94 0.65 0.58
C LEU A 102 3.44 1.90 -0.14
N GLU A 103 2.57 2.77 -0.63
CA GLU A 103 2.98 3.94 -1.40
C GLU A 103 2.63 5.28 -0.74
N HIS A 104 1.54 5.36 0.04
CA HIS A 104 0.98 6.63 0.48
C HIS A 104 0.67 6.70 1.99
N CYS A 105 1.07 5.72 2.80
CA CYS A 105 0.74 5.74 4.24
C CYS A 105 1.28 7.00 4.94
N LEU A 106 2.46 7.49 4.55
CA LEU A 106 3.05 8.68 5.14
C LEU A 106 2.28 9.97 4.82
N GLN A 107 1.52 10.01 3.72
CA GLN A 107 0.70 11.18 3.35
C GLN A 107 -0.31 11.49 4.46
N GLN A 108 -0.87 10.44 5.07
CA GLN A 108 -1.87 10.58 6.11
C GLN A 108 -1.29 11.22 7.38
N LEU A 109 -0.05 10.86 7.75
CA LEU A 109 0.61 11.48 8.91
C LEU A 109 0.91 12.96 8.69
N HIS A 110 1.32 13.36 7.49
CA HIS A 110 1.62 14.77 7.23
C HIS A 110 0.37 15.67 7.31
N TYR A 111 -0.83 15.15 7.11
CA TYR A 111 -2.07 15.91 7.38
C TYR A 111 -2.31 16.20 8.87
N LEU A 112 -1.63 15.49 9.76
CA LEU A 112 -1.81 15.56 11.21
C LEU A 112 -0.64 16.27 11.92
N MET A 113 0.51 16.38 11.26
CA MET A 113 1.75 16.83 11.87
C MET A 113 2.05 18.28 11.54
N LEU A 114 2.49 19.02 12.55
CA LEU A 114 2.89 20.42 12.42
C LEU A 114 4.42 20.60 12.34
N SER A 115 5.19 19.58 12.70
CA SER A 115 6.66 19.63 12.75
C SER A 115 7.28 18.25 12.49
N LYS A 116 8.52 18.23 11.96
CA LYS A 116 9.31 17.01 11.75
C LYS A 116 9.54 16.28 13.07
N GLU A 117 9.84 16.99 14.14
CA GLU A 117 10.13 16.43 15.46
C GLU A 117 8.95 15.61 15.99
N HIS A 118 7.74 16.17 15.94
CA HIS A 118 6.52 15.47 16.33
C HIS A 118 6.25 14.24 15.43
N LEU A 119 6.45 14.36 14.12
CA LEU A 119 6.34 13.21 13.19
C LEU A 119 7.29 12.08 13.58
N MET A 120 8.55 12.39 13.87
CA MET A 120 9.55 11.39 14.27
C MET A 120 9.21 10.74 15.62
N GLN A 121 8.70 11.51 16.59
CA GLN A 121 8.25 10.98 17.88
C GLN A 121 7.08 10.00 17.71
N VAL A 122 6.09 10.35 16.89
CA VAL A 122 4.96 9.48 16.58
C VAL A 122 5.42 8.19 15.90
N MET A 123 6.35 8.28 14.95
CA MET A 123 6.89 7.10 14.27
C MET A 123 7.74 6.20 15.18
N ALA A 124 8.32 6.75 16.24
CA ALA A 124 9.10 5.99 17.21
C ALA A 124 8.22 5.11 18.11
N ASP A 125 6.94 5.46 18.34
CA ASP A 125 6.04 4.64 19.14
C ASP A 125 5.69 3.33 18.43
N THR A 126 6.20 2.24 18.98
CA THR A 126 6.01 0.89 18.41
C THR A 126 4.60 0.36 18.58
N HIS A 127 3.76 0.96 19.42
CA HIS A 127 2.35 0.59 19.52
C HIS A 127 1.56 1.00 18.29
N TYR A 128 2.04 1.97 17.53
CA TYR A 128 1.39 2.48 16.33
C TYR A 128 2.17 2.12 15.05
N PRO A 129 1.47 2.00 13.92
CA PRO A 129 0.03 2.19 13.75
C PRO A 129 -0.72 0.86 13.68
N TYR A 130 -2.02 0.82 14.00
CA TYR A 130 -2.76 -0.46 14.12
C TYR A 130 -4.18 -0.42 13.51
N PRO A 131 -4.68 -1.58 13.02
CA PRO A 131 -6.05 -1.71 12.53
C PRO A 131 -7.06 -1.67 13.67
N SER A 132 -8.21 -1.01 13.47
CA SER A 132 -9.31 -1.02 14.42
C SER A 132 -10.65 -0.72 13.74
N LYS A 133 -11.73 -0.59 14.51
CA LYS A 133 -13.00 -0.04 14.03
C LYS A 133 -13.35 1.19 14.84
N VAL A 134 -13.82 2.23 14.16
CA VAL A 134 -14.30 3.45 14.80
C VAL A 134 -15.82 3.57 14.64
N LYS A 135 -16.48 3.96 15.72
CA LYS A 135 -17.92 4.25 15.77
C LYS A 135 -18.14 5.69 15.33
N ILE A 136 -18.67 5.85 14.13
CA ILE A 136 -19.02 7.15 13.54
C ILE A 136 -20.48 7.08 13.09
N GLN A 137 -21.30 8.03 13.54
CA GLN A 137 -22.71 8.14 13.16
C GLN A 137 -23.50 6.82 13.36
N GLY A 138 -23.22 6.12 14.46
CA GLY A 138 -23.88 4.85 14.79
C GLY A 138 -23.37 3.61 14.05
N SER A 139 -22.44 3.76 13.09
CA SER A 139 -21.85 2.67 12.32
C SER A 139 -20.41 2.38 12.74
N TYR A 140 -20.00 1.11 12.70
CA TYR A 140 -18.62 0.70 12.95
C TYR A 140 -17.86 0.55 11.63
N LEU A 141 -16.91 1.44 11.39
CA LEU A 141 -16.15 1.51 10.14
C LEU A 141 -14.71 1.04 10.36
N PRO A 142 -14.13 0.23 9.45
CA PRO A 142 -12.73 -0.16 9.53
C PRO A 142 -11.85 1.08 9.42
N CYS A 143 -10.85 1.19 10.30
CA CYS A 143 -9.96 2.34 10.34
C CYS A 143 -8.55 1.94 10.70
N TRP A 144 -7.63 2.86 10.44
CA TRP A 144 -6.27 2.80 10.94
C TRP A 144 -6.10 3.83 12.04
N VAL A 145 -5.48 3.42 13.14
CA VAL A 145 -5.09 4.31 14.23
C VAL A 145 -3.62 4.66 14.05
N TRP A 146 -3.35 5.94 13.84
CA TRP A 146 -2.04 6.47 13.49
C TRP A 146 -1.17 6.75 14.71
N TYR A 147 -1.74 7.40 15.72
CA TYR A 147 -1.09 7.72 16.98
C TYR A 147 -2.13 8.13 18.02
N ALA A 148 -1.63 8.49 19.20
CA ALA A 148 -2.43 9.09 20.24
C ALA A 148 -1.79 10.35 20.76
N ASP A 149 -2.65 11.29 21.11
CA ASP A 149 -2.27 12.59 21.63
C ASP A 149 -3.41 13.14 22.48
N ASP A 150 -3.06 13.68 23.65
CA ASP A 150 -4.00 14.26 24.63
C ASP A 150 -5.28 13.44 24.89
N GLY A 151 -5.13 12.13 25.08
CA GLY A 151 -6.26 11.21 25.36
C GLY A 151 -7.13 10.87 24.15
N GLN A 152 -6.89 11.52 23.01
CA GLN A 152 -7.52 11.23 21.73
C GLN A 152 -6.64 10.32 20.88
N ARG A 153 -7.24 9.70 19.86
CA ARG A 153 -6.58 8.86 18.87
C ARG A 153 -6.78 9.46 17.49
N ALA A 154 -5.71 9.58 16.73
CA ALA A 154 -5.80 10.01 15.35
C ALA A 154 -6.12 8.81 14.45
N VAL A 155 -7.23 8.89 13.71
CA VAL A 155 -7.74 7.77 12.92
C VAL A 155 -8.08 8.16 11.48
N SER A 156 -7.80 7.27 10.53
CA SER A 156 -8.35 7.34 9.18
C SER A 156 -9.27 6.16 8.92
N VAL A 157 -10.53 6.43 8.58
CA VAL A 157 -11.44 5.39 8.09
C VAL A 157 -10.98 4.93 6.72
N ILE A 158 -11.03 3.62 6.47
CA ILE A 158 -10.75 3.02 5.18
C ILE A 158 -12.07 2.93 4.40
N ASP A 159 -12.12 3.59 3.26
CA ASP A 159 -13.26 3.49 2.35
C ASP A 159 -13.34 2.05 1.81
N LYS A 160 -14.48 1.38 2.04
CA LYS A 160 -14.67 -0.02 1.64
C LYS A 160 -14.66 -0.22 0.12
N ARG A 161 -15.06 0.79 -0.66
CA ARG A 161 -15.14 0.74 -2.12
C ARG A 161 -13.78 0.96 -2.76
N THR A 162 -13.00 1.92 -2.26
CA THR A 162 -11.73 2.31 -2.88
C THR A 162 -10.52 1.70 -2.19
N GLY A 163 -10.66 1.24 -0.94
CA GLY A 163 -9.53 0.83 -0.10
C GLY A 163 -8.66 2.00 0.35
N LEU A 164 -9.05 3.25 0.09
CA LEU A 164 -8.25 4.44 0.41
C LEU A 164 -8.53 4.95 1.81
N PHE A 165 -7.55 5.66 2.38
CA PHE A 165 -7.74 6.37 3.65
C PHE A 165 -8.52 7.65 3.43
N SER A 166 -9.58 7.82 4.21
CA SER A 166 -10.18 9.13 4.42
C SER A 166 -9.21 10.05 5.18
N LYS A 167 -9.42 11.37 5.05
CA LYS A 167 -8.65 12.37 5.79
C LYS A 167 -8.66 12.01 7.29
N PRO A 168 -7.49 12.04 7.96
CA PRO A 168 -7.43 11.65 9.35
C PRO A 168 -8.22 12.62 10.24
N ARG A 169 -8.72 12.11 11.36
CA ARG A 169 -9.48 12.87 12.36
C ARG A 169 -9.13 12.39 13.76
N MET A 170 -9.22 13.28 14.75
CA MET A 170 -9.11 12.92 16.15
C MET A 170 -10.44 12.34 16.65
N VAL A 171 -10.37 11.25 17.40
CA VAL A 171 -11.53 10.62 18.05
C VAL A 171 -11.21 10.24 19.48
N GLU A 172 -12.23 10.20 20.31
CA GLU A 172 -12.12 9.75 21.68
C GLU A 172 -11.91 8.24 21.75
N GLY A 173 -11.19 7.77 22.78
CA GLY A 173 -10.88 6.35 22.93
C GLY A 173 -12.12 5.44 22.97
N TYR A 174 -13.23 5.90 23.55
CA TYR A 174 -14.49 5.15 23.61
C TYR A 174 -15.17 4.95 22.25
N GLN A 175 -14.78 5.72 21.23
CA GLN A 175 -15.30 5.57 19.87
C GLN A 175 -14.64 4.40 19.14
N LEU A 176 -13.52 3.86 19.63
CA LEU A 176 -12.87 2.69 19.06
C LEU A 176 -13.47 1.40 19.63
N VAL A 177 -13.73 0.44 18.75
CA VAL A 177 -14.06 -0.94 19.15
C VAL A 177 -12.77 -1.64 19.55
N ASP A 178 -12.82 -2.31 20.70
CA ASP A 178 -11.67 -2.98 21.32
C ASP A 178 -10.47 -2.06 21.53
N SER A 179 -10.39 -1.48 22.74
CA SER A 179 -9.16 -0.89 23.27
C SER A 179 -7.99 -1.89 23.31
N GLU A 180 -8.27 -3.19 23.16
CA GLU A 180 -7.29 -4.28 23.12
C GLU A 180 -6.43 -4.33 21.83
N LYS A 181 -6.53 -3.32 20.94
CA LYS A 181 -5.73 -3.22 19.69
C LYS A 181 -5.88 -4.45 18.78
N TRP A 182 -6.97 -5.20 18.96
CA TRP A 182 -7.29 -6.38 18.19
C TRP A 182 -8.68 -6.25 17.63
N PHE A 183 -8.80 -6.57 16.37
CA PHE A 183 -10.08 -6.74 15.73
C PHE A 183 -10.22 -8.24 15.49
N GLY A 184 -11.39 -8.82 15.77
CA GLY A 184 -11.77 -10.20 15.39
C GLY A 184 -11.78 -10.45 13.87
N ALA A 185 -10.71 -10.05 13.19
CA ALA A 185 -10.47 -10.26 11.80
C ALA A 185 -10.11 -11.73 11.56
N GLN A 186 -10.58 -12.25 10.44
CA GLN A 186 -10.11 -13.52 9.91
C GLN A 186 -8.61 -13.33 9.61
N VAL A 187 -7.78 -13.98 10.44
CA VAL A 187 -6.33 -13.93 10.33
C VAL A 187 -5.89 -14.98 9.32
N ILE A 188 -4.78 -14.73 8.62
CA ILE A 188 -4.04 -15.77 7.91
C ILE A 188 -3.50 -16.79 8.93
N ASP A 189 -3.60 -18.09 8.62
CA ASP A 189 -3.22 -19.18 9.53
C ASP A 189 -1.69 -19.37 9.66
N SER A 190 -0.87 -18.72 8.83
CA SER A 190 0.60 -18.81 8.87
C SER A 190 1.34 -17.49 8.60
N ALA A 191 2.56 -17.38 9.13
CA ALA A 191 3.44 -16.24 8.89
C ALA A 191 4.02 -16.26 7.47
N GLU A 192 4.20 -17.46 6.92
CA GLU A 192 4.71 -17.72 5.59
C GLU A 192 3.77 -17.13 4.52
N GLU A 193 2.47 -17.42 4.59
CA GLU A 193 1.46 -16.83 3.69
C GLU A 193 1.40 -15.29 3.80
N SER A 194 1.59 -14.76 5.01
CA SER A 194 1.61 -13.31 5.24
C SER A 194 2.85 -12.66 4.60
N ILE A 195 4.02 -13.30 4.69
CA ILE A 195 5.26 -12.85 4.05
C ILE A 195 5.13 -12.92 2.52
N GLU A 196 4.53 -13.98 1.98
CA GLU A 196 4.25 -14.11 0.55
C GLU A 196 3.32 -13.01 0.07
N THR A 197 2.27 -12.70 0.84
CA THR A 197 1.34 -11.60 0.54
C THR A 197 2.07 -10.27 0.43
N VAL A 198 2.94 -9.94 1.40
CA VAL A 198 3.74 -8.71 1.34
C VAL A 198 4.65 -8.72 0.11
N THR A 199 5.34 -9.85 -0.11
CA THR A 199 6.29 -9.99 -1.23
C THR A 199 5.58 -9.80 -2.57
N TYR A 200 4.36 -10.35 -2.72
CA TYR A 200 3.52 -10.18 -3.89
C TYR A 200 3.18 -8.70 -4.13
N TYR A 201 2.62 -8.00 -3.14
CA TYR A 201 2.23 -6.60 -3.31
C TYR A 201 3.43 -5.67 -3.58
N VAL A 202 4.57 -5.92 -2.93
CA VAL A 202 5.81 -5.18 -3.21
C VAL A 202 6.28 -5.46 -4.65
N ALA A 203 6.26 -6.71 -5.11
CA ALA A 203 6.65 -7.05 -6.47
C ALA A 203 5.73 -6.40 -7.52
N GLU A 204 4.42 -6.39 -7.29
CA GLU A 204 3.46 -5.72 -8.18
C GLU A 204 3.67 -4.21 -8.21
N GLN A 205 3.93 -3.59 -7.05
CA GLN A 205 4.25 -2.16 -6.99
C GLN A 205 5.54 -1.84 -7.77
N LEU A 206 6.59 -2.66 -7.61
CA LEU A 206 7.85 -2.49 -8.35
C LEU A 206 7.66 -2.67 -9.85
N LYS A 207 6.80 -3.59 -10.29
CA LYS A 207 6.45 -3.74 -11.72
C LYS A 207 5.76 -2.49 -12.24
N GLY A 208 4.79 -1.95 -11.50
CA GLY A 208 4.05 -0.74 -11.89
C GLY A 208 4.90 0.53 -11.92
N GLN A 209 6.05 0.55 -11.24
CA GLN A 209 7.00 1.67 -11.26
C GLN A 209 7.94 1.65 -12.46
N LYS A 210 8.11 0.51 -13.11
CA LYS A 210 8.91 0.47 -14.34
C LYS A 210 8.19 1.31 -15.38
N VAL A 211 8.94 2.21 -16.02
CA VAL A 211 8.47 2.90 -17.23
C VAL A 211 7.92 1.81 -18.16
N PRO A 212 6.69 1.95 -18.70
CA PRO A 212 6.22 1.04 -19.73
C PRO A 212 7.32 0.97 -20.77
N ASP A 213 7.88 -0.22 -20.97
CA ASP A 213 8.69 -0.42 -22.15
C ASP A 213 7.71 -0.17 -23.31
N ASP A 214 7.97 0.82 -24.16
CA ASP A 214 7.12 1.16 -25.32
C ASP A 214 7.08 -0.02 -26.34
N SER A 215 7.67 -1.16 -26.00
CA SER A 215 7.52 -2.42 -26.67
C SER A 215 6.08 -2.94 -26.53
N GLU A 216 5.42 -3.10 -27.69
CA GLU A 216 4.06 -3.64 -27.77
C GLU A 216 4.01 -5.00 -27.03
N PRO A 217 3.04 -5.23 -26.13
CA PRO A 217 2.96 -6.46 -25.36
C PRO A 217 2.85 -7.66 -26.30
N THR A 218 3.68 -8.68 -26.08
CA THR A 218 3.68 -9.87 -26.93
C THR A 218 2.42 -10.69 -26.73
N LEU A 219 2.03 -11.50 -27.73
CA LEU A 219 0.87 -12.41 -27.66
C LEU A 219 0.91 -13.34 -26.44
N THR A 220 2.11 -13.72 -25.99
CA THR A 220 2.36 -14.51 -24.78
C THR A 220 2.01 -13.75 -23.49
N ASP A 221 2.23 -12.44 -23.45
CA ASP A 221 1.91 -11.60 -22.28
C ASP A 221 0.40 -11.39 -22.12
N ALA A 222 -0.34 -11.29 -23.23
CA ALA A 222 -1.79 -11.18 -23.24
C ALA A 222 -2.49 -12.48 -22.79
N LEU A 223 -1.88 -13.65 -23.07
CA LEU A 223 -2.37 -14.95 -22.61
C LEU A 223 -2.15 -15.17 -21.11
N HIS A 224 -1.06 -14.66 -20.55
CA HIS A 224 -0.75 -14.82 -19.13
C HIS A 224 -1.42 -13.77 -18.22
N ASN A 225 -1.71 -12.56 -18.72
CA ASN A 225 -2.33 -11.48 -17.94
C ASN A 225 -3.45 -10.77 -18.72
N PRO A 226 -4.64 -11.38 -18.86
CA PRO A 226 -5.72 -10.86 -19.71
C PRO A 226 -6.37 -9.56 -19.20
N CYS A 227 -6.09 -9.13 -17.97
CA CYS A 227 -6.72 -7.95 -17.35
C CYS A 227 -5.81 -6.70 -17.27
N SER A 228 -4.53 -6.77 -17.64
CA SER A 228 -3.60 -5.64 -17.50
C SER A 228 -3.22 -4.94 -18.81
N SER A 229 -3.63 -5.47 -19.97
CA SER A 229 -3.05 -5.07 -21.26
C SER A 229 -4.15 -4.83 -22.29
N THR A 230 -4.49 -3.57 -22.54
CA THR A 230 -5.24 -3.19 -23.74
C THR A 230 -4.34 -3.41 -24.96
N LEU A 231 -4.54 -4.52 -25.67
CA LEU A 231 -3.94 -4.76 -26.98
C LEU A 231 -4.30 -3.61 -27.94
N SER A 232 -3.40 -3.26 -28.85
CA SER A 232 -3.70 -2.27 -29.89
C SER A 232 -4.91 -2.75 -30.72
N PRO A 233 -5.79 -1.85 -31.20
CA PRO A 233 -6.97 -2.23 -31.99
C PRO A 233 -6.62 -3.12 -33.20
N VAL A 234 -5.44 -2.92 -33.78
CA VAL A 234 -4.93 -3.70 -34.92
C VAL A 234 -4.60 -5.14 -34.51
N LEU A 235 -3.94 -5.34 -33.38
CA LEU A 235 -3.59 -6.68 -32.89
C LEU A 235 -4.83 -7.46 -32.44
N SER A 236 -5.80 -6.78 -31.82
CA SER A 236 -7.09 -7.39 -31.46
C SER A 236 -7.86 -7.87 -32.70
N VAL A 237 -7.89 -7.08 -33.78
CA VAL A 237 -8.53 -7.48 -35.05
C VAL A 237 -7.78 -8.64 -35.70
N ALA A 238 -6.45 -8.64 -35.67
CA ALA A 238 -5.63 -9.73 -36.20
C ALA A 238 -5.89 -11.05 -35.44
N LEU A 239 -5.98 -11.00 -34.11
CA LEU A 239 -6.27 -12.16 -33.28
C LEU A 239 -7.67 -12.73 -33.55
N VAL A 240 -8.69 -11.86 -33.59
CA VAL A 240 -10.07 -12.26 -33.89
C VAL A 240 -10.16 -12.88 -35.30
N THR A 241 -9.47 -12.28 -36.27
CA THR A 241 -9.41 -12.82 -37.64
C THR A 241 -8.69 -14.17 -37.68
N GLY A 242 -7.59 -14.33 -36.95
CA GLY A 242 -6.86 -15.60 -36.84
C GLY A 242 -7.71 -16.72 -36.24
N ILE A 243 -8.48 -16.42 -35.18
CA ILE A 243 -9.42 -17.36 -34.57
C ILE A 243 -10.52 -17.74 -35.56
N LEU A 244 -11.10 -16.77 -36.28
CA LEU A 244 -12.12 -17.03 -37.29
C LEU A 244 -11.61 -17.90 -38.45
N VAL A 245 -10.41 -17.62 -38.95
CA VAL A 245 -9.77 -18.40 -40.02
C VAL A 245 -9.45 -19.81 -39.53
N GLY A 246 -8.88 -19.95 -38.33
CA GLY A 246 -8.60 -21.25 -37.72
C GLY A 246 -9.88 -22.07 -37.51
N PHE A 247 -10.93 -21.44 -37.00
CA PHE A 247 -12.24 -22.07 -36.86
C PHE A 247 -12.79 -22.53 -38.22
N PHE A 248 -12.73 -21.69 -39.25
CA PHE A 248 -13.17 -22.06 -40.60
C PHE A 248 -12.38 -23.21 -41.21
N ILE A 249 -11.05 -23.25 -41.00
CA ILE A 249 -10.20 -24.36 -41.48
C ILE A 249 -10.58 -25.66 -40.77
N ILE A 250 -10.72 -25.63 -39.44
CA ILE A 250 -11.13 -26.81 -38.65
C ILE A 250 -12.52 -27.29 -39.08
N LEU A 251 -13.46 -26.36 -39.24
CA LEU A 251 -14.83 -26.66 -39.67
C LEU A 251 -14.84 -27.26 -41.07
N LYS A 252 -14.05 -26.71 -41.99
CA LYS A 252 -13.89 -27.23 -43.36
C LYS A 252 -13.31 -28.65 -43.35
N MET A 253 -12.27 -28.90 -42.54
CA MET A 253 -11.70 -30.24 -42.37
C MET A 253 -12.69 -31.25 -41.78
N HIS A 254 -13.56 -30.84 -40.85
CA HIS A 254 -14.58 -31.72 -40.27
C HIS A 254 -15.80 -31.95 -41.16
N LEU A 255 -16.14 -30.99 -42.03
CA LEU A 255 -17.28 -31.07 -42.95
C LEU A 255 -16.92 -31.70 -44.31
N GLY A 256 -15.64 -31.94 -44.60
CA GLY A 256 -15.19 -32.71 -45.76
C GLY A 256 -15.22 -31.97 -47.10
N PHE A 257 -15.09 -30.63 -47.10
CA PHE A 257 -14.91 -29.80 -48.31
C PHE A 257 -13.45 -29.44 -48.58
#